data_AF-A0A8S3HSC7-F1
#
_entry.id   AF-A0A8S3HSC7-F1
#
_cell.length_a   1.000
_cell.length_b   1.000
_cell.length_c   1.000
_cell.angle_alpha   90.00
_cell.angle_beta   90.00
_cell.angle_gamma   90.00
#
_symmetry.space_group_name_H-M   'P 1'
#
loop_
_entity.id
_entity.type
_entity.pdbx_description
1 polymer ?
#
loop_
_entity_poly.entity_id
_entity_poly.type
_entity_poly.pdbx_seq_one_letter_code
_entity_poly.pdbx_strand_id
1 'polypeptide(L)'
;MENQLVIFADDTCPRFTVACCLLDYSTVCLADKFGNISILRVPVDANDDVEIDPTGSKGLWDRGLLNGASNKCDLLSHFYVGEMVTSVQRATLIPGGSESLVYTTLSGSIGVLIPFASNE
;
A
#
# COMPACT_ATOMS: atom_id res chain seq x y z
N MET A 1 25.98 -16.96 -4.01
CA MET A 1 24.57 -16.59 -3.83
C MET A 1 24.55 -15.64 -2.64
N GLU A 2 24.26 -14.37 -2.91
CA GLU A 2 24.26 -13.31 -1.91
C GLU A 2 22.84 -13.13 -1.40
N ASN A 3 22.64 -13.19 -0.08
CA ASN A 3 21.34 -12.98 0.55
C ASN A 3 21.08 -11.47 0.61
N GLN A 4 20.45 -10.92 -0.42
CA GLN A 4 20.20 -9.49 -0.56
C GLN A 4 18.70 -9.17 -0.57
N LEU A 5 18.36 -8.01 -0.01
CA LEU A 5 17.05 -7.37 -0.17
C LEU A 5 17.17 -6.33 -1.28
N VAL A 6 16.27 -6.41 -2.26
CA VAL A 6 16.26 -5.52 -3.42
C VAL A 6 15.05 -4.60 -3.35
N ILE A 7 15.26 -3.30 -3.53
CA ILE A 7 14.18 -2.32 -3.66
C ILE A 7 13.76 -2.30 -5.12
N PHE A 8 12.52 -2.68 -5.37
CA PHE A 8 12.00 -2.82 -6.74
C PHE A 8 10.89 -1.80 -7.04
N ALA A 9 10.16 -1.33 -6.03
CA ALA A 9 9.13 -0.31 -6.19
C ALA A 9 9.14 0.73 -5.07
N ASP A 10 8.69 1.96 -5.39
CA ASP A 10 8.49 3.08 -4.47
C ASP A 10 7.28 3.95 -4.90
N ASP A 11 6.82 4.84 -4.01
CA ASP A 11 5.73 5.79 -4.32
C ASP A 11 6.32 7.10 -4.90
N THR A 12 5.53 7.78 -5.72
CA THR A 12 5.88 9.09 -6.32
C THR A 12 5.57 10.27 -5.40
N CYS A 13 4.70 10.07 -4.40
CA CYS A 13 4.26 11.11 -3.49
C CYS A 13 4.85 10.93 -2.09
N PRO A 14 5.42 11.99 -1.47
CA PRO A 14 5.88 11.91 -0.09
C PRO A 14 4.68 11.77 0.85
N ARG A 15 4.60 10.64 1.57
CA ARG A 15 3.59 10.40 2.61
C ARG A 15 4.26 10.27 3.95
N PHE A 16 3.75 10.99 4.95
CA PHE A 16 4.24 10.91 6.33
C PHE A 16 3.57 9.75 7.06
N THR A 17 3.80 8.55 6.53
CA THR A 17 3.15 7.30 6.96
C THR A 17 3.40 7.03 8.45
N VAL A 18 2.33 6.68 9.16
CA VAL A 18 2.35 6.34 10.58
C VAL A 18 1.79 4.94 10.86
N ALA A 19 0.95 4.42 9.97
CA ALA A 19 0.50 3.04 10.00
C ALA A 19 0.34 2.49 8.58
N CYS A 20 0.53 1.18 8.41
CA CYS A 20 0.33 0.50 7.14
C CYS A 20 -0.34 -0.87 7.35
N CYS A 21 -1.02 -1.36 6.32
CA CYS A 21 -1.66 -2.68 6.32
C CYS A 21 -1.60 -3.29 4.92
N LEU A 22 -1.14 -4.53 4.80
CA LEU A 22 -1.19 -5.29 3.55
C LEU A 22 -2.64 -5.69 3.26
N LEU A 23 -3.14 -5.30 2.09
CA LEU A 23 -4.50 -5.62 1.65
C LEU A 23 -4.51 -6.91 0.82
N ASP A 24 -3.50 -7.12 -0.01
CA ASP A 24 -3.26 -8.34 -0.77
C ASP A 24 -1.74 -8.45 -1.07
N TYR A 25 -1.36 -9.28 -2.04
CA TYR A 25 0.05 -9.50 -2.39
C TYR A 25 0.76 -8.25 -2.93
N SER A 26 0.04 -7.41 -3.67
CA SER A 26 0.62 -6.24 -4.37
C SER A 26 0.04 -4.90 -3.92
N THR A 27 -0.88 -4.90 -2.95
CA THR A 27 -1.62 -3.71 -2.51
C THR A 27 -1.42 -3.45 -1.03
N VAL A 28 -1.09 -2.21 -0.69
CA VAL A 28 -0.89 -1.73 0.67
C VAL A 28 -1.77 -0.53 0.97
N CYS A 29 -2.37 -0.51 2.14
CA CYS A 29 -2.98 0.67 2.72
C CYS A 29 -1.95 1.41 3.59
N LEU A 30 -1.88 2.73 3.43
CA LEU A 30 -1.06 3.63 4.21
C LEU A 30 -1.95 4.67 4.90
N ALA A 31 -1.69 4.91 6.17
CA ALA A 31 -2.25 6.01 6.94
C ALA A 31 -1.14 6.99 7.28
N ASP A 32 -1.39 8.30 7.15
CA ASP A 32 -0.40 9.34 7.42
C ASP A 32 -0.75 10.24 8.61
N LYS A 33 0.26 10.98 9.09
CA LYS A 33 0.15 11.87 10.25
C LYS A 33 -0.86 13.02 10.07
N PHE A 34 -1.22 13.32 8.82
CA PHE A 34 -2.11 14.42 8.48
C PHE A 34 -3.57 13.96 8.36
N GLY A 35 -3.84 12.66 8.50
CA GLY A 35 -5.17 12.10 8.46
C GLY A 35 -5.61 11.62 7.08
N ASN A 36 -4.66 11.36 6.18
CA ASN A 36 -4.97 10.69 4.92
C ASN A 36 -4.86 9.16 5.07
N ILE A 37 -5.75 8.46 4.40
CA ILE A 37 -5.65 7.04 4.08
C ILE A 37 -5.44 6.91 2.57
N SER A 38 -4.40 6.20 2.16
CA SER A 38 -4.03 5.99 0.75
C SER A 38 -3.89 4.51 0.47
N ILE A 39 -4.41 4.03 -0.65
CA ILE A 39 -4.24 2.66 -1.12
C ILE A 39 -3.30 2.69 -2.32
N LEU A 40 -2.16 2.03 -2.20
CA LEU A 40 -1.15 1.93 -3.24
C LEU A 40 -1.07 0.49 -3.74
N ARG A 41 -0.87 0.33 -5.04
CA ARG A 41 -0.65 -0.97 -5.68
C ARG A 41 0.64 -0.94 -6.50
N VAL A 42 1.43 -1.99 -6.38
CA VAL A 42 2.58 -2.23 -7.26
C VAL A 42 2.06 -2.55 -8.67
N PRO A 43 2.61 -1.94 -9.74
CA PRO A 43 2.20 -2.25 -11.11
C PRO A 43 2.33 -3.74 -11.42
N VAL A 44 1.39 -4.29 -12.19
CA VAL A 44 1.36 -5.73 -12.51
C VAL A 44 2.64 -6.16 -13.23
N ASP A 45 3.07 -5.38 -14.22
CA ASP A 45 4.28 -5.65 -15.01
C ASP A 45 5.55 -5.70 -14.13
N ALA A 46 5.60 -4.90 -13.06
CA ALA A 46 6.72 -4.89 -12.14
C ALA A 46 6.80 -6.20 -11.33
N ASN A 47 5.66 -6.84 -11.08
CA ASN A 47 5.61 -8.07 -10.30
C ASN A 47 6.10 -9.28 -11.12
N ASP A 48 5.71 -9.35 -12.39
CA ASP A 48 6.16 -10.40 -13.31
C ASP A 48 7.69 -10.36 -13.50
N ASP A 49 8.28 -9.17 -13.61
CA ASP A 49 9.72 -8.99 -13.74
C ASP A 49 10.51 -9.46 -12.49
N VAL A 50 9.96 -9.26 -11.29
CA VAL A 50 10.57 -9.72 -10.02
C VAL A 50 10.52 -11.24 -9.89
N GLU A 51 9.41 -11.87 -10.29
CA GLU A 51 9.28 -13.33 -10.25
C GLU A 51 10.25 -14.02 -11.21
N ILE A 52 10.51 -13.40 -12.37
CA ILE A 52 11.40 -13.94 -13.42
C ILE A 52 12.89 -13.78 -13.05
N ASP A 53 13.28 -12.68 -12.41
CA ASP A 53 14.65 -12.46 -11.92
C ASP A 53 14.68 -11.80 -10.52
N PRO A 54 14.56 -12.60 -9.44
CA PRO A 54 14.56 -12.09 -8.08
C PRO A 54 15.92 -11.53 -7.63
N THR A 55 16.98 -11.72 -8.42
CA THR A 55 18.33 -11.26 -8.09
C THR A 55 18.61 -9.84 -8.57
N GLY A 56 17.74 -9.26 -9.41
CA GLY A 56 17.97 -7.95 -10.04
C GLY A 56 19.20 -7.91 -10.95
N SER A 57 19.78 -9.08 -11.30
CA SER A 57 21.06 -9.19 -12.00
C SER A 57 20.97 -8.81 -13.47
N LYS A 58 19.78 -8.89 -14.08
CA LYS A 58 19.52 -8.21 -15.34
C LYS A 58 19.30 -6.72 -15.04
N GLY A 59 20.16 -5.85 -15.57
CA GLY A 59 20.17 -4.39 -15.36
C GLY A 59 18.93 -3.60 -15.84
N LEU A 60 17.72 -4.18 -15.76
CA LEU A 60 16.43 -3.50 -15.90
C LEU A 60 16.15 -2.54 -14.73
N TRP A 61 16.55 -2.92 -13.51
CA TRP A 61 16.32 -2.12 -12.29
C TRP A 61 17.43 -1.09 -12.03
N ASP A 62 18.55 -1.19 -12.76
CA ASP A 62 19.71 -0.29 -12.65
C ASP A 62 19.42 1.10 -13.24
N ARG A 63 18.29 1.26 -13.94
CA ARG A 63 17.76 2.54 -14.38
C ARG A 63 16.71 3.02 -13.38
N GLY A 64 17.18 3.46 -12.21
CA GLY A 64 16.31 4.12 -11.23
C GLY A 64 15.48 5.23 -11.90
N LEU A 65 14.20 5.31 -11.56
CA LEU A 65 13.29 6.33 -12.07
C LEU A 65 13.04 7.36 -10.96
N LEU A 66 13.08 8.65 -11.29
CA LEU A 66 12.86 9.75 -10.32
C LEU A 66 13.75 9.66 -9.06
N ASN A 67 15.02 9.29 -9.23
CA ASN A 67 15.98 9.07 -8.13
C ASN A 67 15.56 8.00 -7.10
N GLY A 68 14.72 7.05 -7.51
CA GLY A 68 14.28 5.93 -6.68
C GLY A 68 14.25 4.63 -7.46
N ALA A 69 13.35 3.72 -7.08
CA ALA A 69 13.19 2.45 -7.77
C ALA A 69 12.72 2.66 -9.22
N SER A 70 12.91 1.66 -10.08
CA SER A 70 12.47 1.71 -11.47
C SER A 70 10.95 1.70 -11.60
N ASN A 71 10.24 1.01 -10.70
CA ASN A 71 8.79 0.90 -10.71
C ASN A 71 8.13 1.80 -9.67
N LYS A 72 7.02 2.44 -10.06
CA LYS A 72 6.26 3.35 -9.21
C LYS A 72 4.90 2.78 -8.88
N CYS A 73 4.52 2.83 -7.61
CA CYS A 73 3.21 2.37 -7.18
C CYS A 73 2.09 3.27 -7.74
N ASP A 74 0.99 2.63 -8.14
CA ASP A 74 -0.25 3.29 -8.54
C ASP A 74 -1.08 3.66 -7.31
N LEU A 75 -1.58 4.90 -7.28
CA LEU A 75 -2.53 5.35 -6.27
C LEU A 75 -3.95 4.92 -6.67
N LEU A 76 -4.48 3.89 -6.00
CA LEU A 76 -5.82 3.38 -6.27
C LEU A 76 -6.92 4.21 -5.58
N SER A 77 -6.64 4.69 -4.37
CA SER A 77 -7.61 5.47 -3.59
C SER A 77 -6.89 6.40 -2.62
N HIS A 78 -7.50 7.56 -2.39
CA HIS A 78 -7.04 8.55 -1.43
C HIS A 78 -8.24 9.17 -0.72
N PHE A 79 -8.25 9.11 0.61
CA PHE A 79 -9.34 9.62 1.44
C PHE A 79 -8.80 10.42 2.62
N TYR A 80 -9.36 11.59 2.85
CA TYR A 80 -9.03 12.44 3.99
C TYR A 80 -10.03 12.22 5.13
N VAL A 81 -9.55 11.64 6.24
CA VAL A 81 -10.35 11.34 7.42
C VAL A 81 -10.66 12.61 8.23
N GLY A 82 -9.77 13.61 8.20
CA GLY A 82 -9.89 14.82 9.03
C GLY A 82 -9.10 14.77 10.34
N GLU A 83 -8.61 13.60 10.73
CA GLU A 83 -7.84 13.38 11.97
C GLU A 83 -6.69 12.42 11.72
N MET A 84 -5.59 12.56 12.47
CA MET A 84 -4.45 11.66 12.40
C MET A 84 -4.89 10.21 12.66
N VAL A 85 -4.66 9.33 11.68
CA VAL A 85 -4.95 7.89 11.80
C VAL A 85 -3.79 7.22 12.53
N THR A 86 -4.09 6.46 13.59
CA THR A 86 -3.09 5.83 14.47
C THR A 86 -2.91 4.34 14.22
N SER A 87 -3.93 3.67 13.68
CA SER A 87 -3.84 2.27 13.27
C SER A 87 -4.76 1.99 12.08
N VAL A 88 -4.38 1.03 11.24
CA VAL A 88 -5.18 0.49 10.15
C VAL A 88 -5.05 -1.04 10.15
N GLN A 89 -6.17 -1.75 10.02
CA GLN A 89 -6.20 -3.21 10.06
C GLN A 89 -7.28 -3.76 9.12
N ARG A 90 -6.90 -4.70 8.26
CA ARG A 90 -7.85 -5.53 7.50
C ARG A 90 -8.43 -6.58 8.44
N ALA A 91 -9.75 -6.60 8.58
CA ALA A 91 -10.44 -7.51 9.48
C ALA A 91 -11.87 -7.81 9.01
N THR A 92 -12.36 -8.98 9.40
CA THR A 92 -13.77 -9.34 9.34
C THR A 92 -14.41 -9.04 10.70
N LEU A 93 -15.36 -8.10 10.73
CA LEU A 93 -15.94 -7.59 11.98
C LEU A 93 -16.99 -8.53 12.61
N ILE A 94 -17.62 -9.38 11.81
CA ILE A 94 -18.63 -10.34 12.26
C ILE A 94 -18.41 -11.70 11.61
N PRO A 95 -18.75 -12.82 12.26
CA PRO A 95 -18.68 -14.14 11.63
C PRO A 95 -19.47 -14.17 10.31
N GLY A 96 -18.81 -14.59 9.21
CA GLY A 96 -19.42 -14.64 7.87
C GLY A 96 -19.57 -13.28 7.16
N GLY A 97 -19.09 -12.19 7.76
CA GLY A 97 -19.09 -10.87 7.15
C GLY A 97 -18.05 -10.74 6.03
N SER A 98 -18.21 -9.69 5.22
CA SER A 98 -17.16 -9.26 4.29
C SER A 98 -15.99 -8.63 5.03
N GLU A 99 -14.80 -8.73 4.46
CA GLU A 99 -13.64 -8.04 4.99
C GLU A 99 -13.74 -6.53 4.78
N SER A 100 -13.18 -5.80 5.73
CA SER A 100 -13.16 -4.35 5.73
C SER A 100 -11.84 -3.84 6.29
N LEU A 101 -11.52 -2.58 6.00
CA LEU A 101 -10.39 -1.90 6.60
C LEU A 101 -10.87 -1.06 7.77
N VAL A 102 -10.49 -1.46 8.98
CA VAL A 102 -10.80 -0.74 10.21
C VAL A 102 -9.64 0.20 10.52
N TYR A 103 -9.94 1.41 10.97
CA TYR A 103 -8.93 2.36 11.40
C TYR A 103 -9.32 3.07 12.70
N THR A 104 -8.31 3.50 13.44
CA THR A 104 -8.47 4.33 14.64
C THR A 104 -7.79 5.68 14.44
N THR A 105 -8.31 6.74 15.06
CA THR A 105 -7.69 8.07 15.03
C THR A 105 -7.10 8.46 16.38
N LEU A 106 -6.27 9.50 16.38
CA LEU A 106 -5.67 10.05 17.60
C LEU A 106 -6.73 10.59 18.58
N SER A 107 -7.82 11.14 18.08
CA SER A 107 -8.95 11.64 18.90
C SER A 107 -9.83 10.51 19.46
N GLY A 108 -9.56 9.25 19.12
CA GLY A 108 -10.32 8.09 19.57
C GLY A 108 -11.49 7.69 18.66
N SER A 109 -11.60 8.28 17.47
CA SER A 109 -12.59 7.85 16.48
C SER A 109 -12.22 6.48 15.92
N ILE A 110 -13.22 5.63 15.66
CA ILE A 110 -13.06 4.35 14.97
C ILE A 110 -13.87 4.42 13.69
N GLY A 111 -13.24 4.14 12.55
CA GLY A 111 -13.88 4.14 11.25
C GLY A 111 -13.62 2.86 10.48
N VAL A 112 -14.42 2.64 9.44
CA VAL A 112 -14.34 1.45 8.58
C VAL A 112 -14.46 1.89 7.12
N LEU A 113 -13.56 1.41 6.27
CA LEU A 113 -13.65 1.51 4.82
C LEU A 113 -14.06 0.14 4.26
N ILE A 114 -15.15 0.12 3.50
CA ILE A 114 -15.75 -1.11 2.95
C ILE A 114 -15.69 -1.02 1.42
N PRO A 115 -15.16 -2.04 0.73
CA PRO A 115 -15.21 -2.08 -0.73
C PRO A 115 -16.65 -2.25 -1.22
N PHE A 116 -17.01 -1.57 -2.31
CA PHE A 116 -18.30 -1.77 -2.96
C PHE A 116 -18.37 -3.18 -3.59
N ALA A 117 -19.52 -3.84 -3.47
CA ALA A 117 -19.76 -5.15 -4.05
C ALA A 117 -20.20 -5.09 -5.52
N SER A 118 -20.78 -3.97 -5.94
CA SER A 118 -21.28 -3.72 -7.30
C SER A 118 -20.90 -2.32 -7.77
N ASN A 119 -20.86 -2.16 -9.10
CA ASN A 119 -20.70 -0.86 -9.77
C ASN A 119 -22.05 -0.18 -10.05
N GLU A 120 -23.16 -0.86 -9.73
CA GLU A 120 -24.54 -0.34 -9.80
C GLU A 120 -24.90 0.43 -8.54
#